data_AF-A0A1G0LC34-F1
#
_entry.id   AF-A0A1G0LC34-F1
#
_cell.length_a   1.000
_cell.length_b   1.000
_cell.length_c   1.000
_cell.angle_alpha   90.00
_cell.angle_beta   90.00
_cell.angle_gamma   90.00
#
_symmetry.space_group_name_H-M   'P 1'
#
loop_
_entity.id
_entity.type
_entity.pdbx_description
1 polymer ?
#
loop_
_entity_poly.entity_id
_entity_poly.type
_entity_poly.pdbx_seq_one_letter_code
_entity_poly.pdbx_strand_id
1 'polypeptide(L)'
;MDRESVSSVDTLRDAKSALEPDARAHMTSAIRADGTVSMLTLQERHAAVSGFELTLAAPLKVRIHFETAKNLYLYAWFVYRFYPVAEQQALATLEFALRERLAPLFPDQFGPSAKRHPSLSTLYAKARKEKLITNAGLRANERLARKRADYRASMEHIREMEARGLSEMRFDDSAIESLPEDYAHDSLKIFAETLPFFRNTYAHGSSMLHATVLGTFEIVTDLVNQLYLADASAMGPSA
;
A
#
# COMPACT_ATOMS: atom_id res chain seq x y z
N MET A 1 -32.74 -8.83 -27.90
CA MET A 1 -31.74 -9.13 -26.86
C MET A 1 -30.47 -8.48 -27.32
N ASP A 2 -30.20 -7.26 -26.86
CA ASP A 2 -28.98 -6.54 -27.24
C ASP A 2 -27.78 -7.31 -26.69
N ARG A 3 -26.82 -7.61 -27.56
CA ARG A 3 -25.55 -8.21 -27.15
C ARG A 3 -24.76 -7.12 -26.42
N GLU A 4 -24.41 -7.38 -25.16
CA GLU A 4 -23.40 -6.58 -24.48
C GLU A 4 -22.12 -6.56 -25.34
N SER A 5 -21.64 -5.37 -25.63
CA SER A 5 -20.40 -5.14 -26.38
C SER A 5 -19.33 -4.62 -25.44
N VAL A 6 -18.08 -5.02 -25.70
CA VAL A 6 -16.93 -4.53 -24.92
C VAL A 6 -16.71 -3.06 -25.25
N SER A 7 -16.61 -2.22 -24.21
CA SER A 7 -16.31 -0.79 -24.38
C SER A 7 -14.98 -0.59 -25.10
N SER A 8 -14.89 0.43 -25.97
CA SER A 8 -13.67 0.72 -26.73
C SER A 8 -12.44 0.93 -25.83
N VAL A 9 -12.62 1.57 -24.65
CA VAL A 9 -11.56 1.78 -23.66
C VAL A 9 -11.04 0.49 -23.00
N ASP A 10 -11.73 -0.63 -23.20
CA ASP A 10 -11.37 -1.95 -22.68
C ASP A 10 -10.90 -2.91 -23.78
N THR A 11 -10.93 -2.49 -25.04
CA THR A 11 -10.38 -3.26 -26.17
C THR A 11 -8.87 -3.09 -26.29
N LEU A 12 -8.21 -4.03 -26.99
CA LEU A 12 -6.79 -3.94 -27.28
C LEU A 12 -6.50 -2.65 -28.08
N ARG A 13 -5.61 -1.82 -27.53
CA ARG A 13 -5.18 -0.57 -28.16
C ARG A 13 -4.32 -0.85 -29.39
N ASP A 14 -4.45 -0.02 -30.41
CA ASP A 14 -3.58 -0.05 -31.58
C ASP A 14 -2.25 0.69 -31.31
N ALA A 15 -1.28 0.56 -32.22
CA ALA A 15 0.05 1.13 -32.05
C ALA A 15 0.06 2.67 -31.95
N LYS A 16 -0.93 3.37 -32.51
CA LYS A 16 -1.04 4.84 -32.43
C LYS A 16 -1.63 5.27 -31.09
N SER A 17 -2.68 4.59 -30.64
CA SER A 17 -3.36 4.91 -29.38
C SER A 17 -2.67 4.33 -28.15
N ALA A 18 -1.71 3.40 -28.27
CA ALA A 18 -1.04 2.74 -27.15
C ALA A 18 -0.29 3.70 -26.20
N LEU A 19 0.18 4.85 -26.69
CA LEU A 19 0.89 5.86 -25.91
C LEU A 19 0.01 7.04 -25.48
N GLU A 20 -1.26 7.02 -25.85
CA GLU A 20 -2.22 8.02 -25.39
C GLU A 20 -2.75 7.62 -24.01
N PRO A 21 -2.92 8.57 -23.07
CA PRO A 21 -3.51 8.25 -21.78
C PRO A 21 -4.87 7.55 -21.91
N ASP A 22 -5.20 6.69 -20.95
CA ASP A 22 -6.57 6.16 -20.85
C ASP A 22 -7.53 7.32 -20.54
N ALA A 23 -8.71 7.34 -21.16
CA ALA A 23 -9.71 8.38 -20.91
C ALA A 23 -10.07 8.50 -19.41
N ARG A 24 -10.02 7.39 -18.66
CA ARG A 24 -10.27 7.35 -17.21
C ARG A 24 -9.13 7.96 -16.39
N ALA A 25 -7.91 8.01 -16.92
CA ALA A 25 -6.78 8.65 -16.24
C ALA A 25 -7.01 10.15 -16.03
N HIS A 26 -7.72 10.80 -16.97
CA HIS A 26 -8.11 12.21 -16.89
C HIS A 26 -9.19 12.51 -15.85
N MET A 27 -9.82 11.49 -15.25
CA MET A 27 -10.79 11.71 -14.16
C MET A 27 -10.12 11.97 -12.81
N THR A 28 -8.79 11.83 -12.70
CA THR A 28 -8.08 12.11 -11.47
C THR A 28 -7.45 13.50 -11.48
N SER A 29 -7.86 14.34 -10.55
CA SER A 29 -7.30 15.68 -10.32
C SER A 29 -6.56 15.76 -8.99
N ALA A 30 -5.69 16.75 -8.87
CA ALA A 30 -5.01 17.13 -7.64
C ALA A 30 -5.35 18.58 -7.28
N ILE A 31 -5.56 18.82 -5.98
CA ILE A 31 -5.64 20.17 -5.42
C ILE A 31 -4.21 20.66 -5.20
N ARG A 32 -3.90 21.82 -5.75
CA ARG A 32 -2.59 22.49 -5.70
C ARG A 32 -2.46 23.31 -4.42
N ALA A 33 -1.24 23.71 -4.10
CA ALA A 33 -0.94 24.51 -2.91
C ALA A 33 -1.64 25.88 -2.91
N ASP A 34 -1.92 26.43 -4.10
CA ASP A 34 -2.68 27.67 -4.29
C ASP A 34 -4.21 27.45 -4.28
N GLY A 35 -4.67 26.23 -3.96
CA GLY A 35 -6.09 25.85 -3.94
C GLY A 35 -6.67 25.52 -5.31
N THR A 36 -5.91 25.64 -6.40
CA THR A 36 -6.41 25.31 -7.74
C THR A 36 -6.54 23.80 -7.95
N VAL A 37 -7.43 23.37 -8.83
CA VAL A 37 -7.58 21.96 -9.21
C VAL A 37 -7.00 21.78 -10.61
N SER A 38 -6.12 20.81 -10.77
CA SER A 38 -5.57 20.48 -12.10
C SER A 38 -5.46 18.98 -12.29
N MET A 39 -5.35 18.56 -13.55
CA MET A 39 -5.13 17.15 -13.89
C MET A 39 -3.77 16.68 -13.39
N LEU A 40 -3.72 15.44 -12.90
CA LEU A 40 -2.46 14.79 -12.64
C LEU A 40 -1.69 14.57 -13.95
N THR A 41 -0.38 14.64 -13.86
CA THR A 41 0.55 14.35 -14.95
C THR A 41 1.18 12.97 -14.76
N LEU A 42 1.70 12.40 -15.84
CA LEU A 42 2.48 11.16 -15.75
C LEU A 42 3.70 11.32 -14.83
N GLN A 43 4.33 12.51 -14.83
CA GLN A 43 5.47 12.81 -13.96
C GLN A 43 5.10 12.75 -12.47
N GLU A 44 3.94 13.25 -12.09
CA GLU A 44 3.46 13.19 -10.70
C GLU A 44 3.08 11.77 -10.29
N ARG A 45 2.52 10.98 -11.21
CA ARG A 45 2.27 9.54 -10.98
C ARG A 45 3.57 8.78 -10.77
N HIS A 46 4.58 9.06 -11.60
CA HIS A 46 5.91 8.51 -11.43
C HIS A 46 6.49 8.92 -10.07
N ALA A 47 6.45 10.20 -9.71
CA ALA A 47 6.93 10.69 -8.43
C ALA A 47 6.25 9.95 -7.25
N ALA A 48 4.93 9.80 -7.30
CA ALA A 48 4.15 9.13 -6.26
C ALA A 48 4.56 7.67 -6.03
N VAL A 49 4.85 6.91 -7.11
CA VAL A 49 5.25 5.50 -6.98
C VAL A 49 6.76 5.34 -6.75
N SER A 50 7.58 6.28 -7.21
CA SER A 50 9.04 6.23 -7.11
C SER A 50 9.53 6.25 -5.67
N GLY A 51 8.83 6.96 -4.77
CA GLY A 51 9.17 7.02 -3.34
C GLY A 51 8.96 5.72 -2.56
N PHE A 52 8.45 4.67 -3.22
CA PHE A 52 8.39 3.33 -2.67
C PHE A 52 9.64 2.54 -3.08
N GLU A 53 10.60 2.49 -2.17
CA GLU A 53 11.89 1.83 -2.38
C GLU A 53 12.08 0.69 -1.38
N LEU A 54 12.47 -0.48 -1.91
CA LEU A 54 12.88 -1.61 -1.09
C LEU A 54 14.35 -1.48 -0.70
N THR A 55 14.66 -1.81 0.55
CA THR A 55 16.02 -1.84 1.09
C THR A 55 16.94 -2.74 0.25
N LEU A 56 18.22 -2.37 0.14
CA LEU A 56 19.24 -3.19 -0.52
C LEU A 56 19.47 -4.54 0.17
N ALA A 57 19.07 -4.67 1.44
CA ALA A 57 19.08 -5.94 2.17
C ALA A 57 18.07 -6.96 1.61
N ALA A 58 17.04 -6.51 0.90
CA ALA A 58 16.09 -7.40 0.24
C ALA A 58 16.75 -8.06 -0.98
N PRO A 59 16.53 -9.37 -1.21
CA PRO A 59 17.10 -10.10 -2.34
C PRO A 59 16.81 -9.42 -3.68
N LEU A 60 17.79 -9.40 -4.58
CA LEU A 60 17.67 -8.74 -5.89
C LEU A 60 16.41 -9.16 -6.65
N LYS A 61 16.08 -10.46 -6.63
CA LYS A 61 14.87 -11.00 -7.26
C LYS A 61 13.56 -10.44 -6.70
N VAL A 62 13.50 -10.16 -5.39
CA VAL A 62 12.33 -9.51 -4.75
C VAL A 62 12.25 -8.05 -5.21
N ARG A 63 13.38 -7.34 -5.23
CA ARG A 63 13.44 -5.95 -5.70
C ARG A 63 13.02 -5.80 -7.15
N ILE A 64 13.52 -6.66 -8.05
CA ILE A 64 13.10 -6.70 -9.46
C ILE A 64 11.59 -6.95 -9.57
N HIS A 65 11.06 -7.90 -8.80
CA HIS A 65 9.63 -8.22 -8.82
C HIS A 65 8.76 -7.03 -8.38
N PHE A 66 9.24 -6.23 -7.42
CA PHE A 66 8.59 -4.99 -6.98
C PHE A 66 8.67 -3.87 -8.02
N GLU A 67 9.82 -3.68 -8.66
CA GLU A 67 9.97 -2.70 -9.75
C GLU A 67 9.03 -3.00 -10.92
N THR A 68 8.78 -4.29 -11.22
CA THR A 68 7.72 -4.67 -12.17
C THR A 68 6.34 -4.17 -11.74
N ALA A 69 6.00 -4.24 -10.45
CA ALA A 69 4.73 -3.69 -9.94
C ALA A 69 4.67 -2.17 -10.14
N LYS A 70 5.77 -1.44 -9.86
CA LYS A 70 5.86 0.02 -10.02
C LYS A 70 5.72 0.43 -11.48
N ASN A 71 6.35 -0.33 -12.39
CA ASN A 71 6.19 -0.13 -13.83
C ASN A 71 4.75 -0.37 -14.27
N LEU A 72 4.11 -1.46 -13.84
CA LEU A 72 2.70 -1.71 -14.13
C LEU A 72 1.79 -0.57 -13.64
N TYR A 73 2.07 -0.02 -12.45
CA TYR A 73 1.36 1.16 -11.95
C TYR A 73 1.54 2.37 -12.86
N LEU A 74 2.77 2.65 -13.30
CA LEU A 74 3.06 3.77 -14.18
C LEU A 74 2.35 3.60 -15.55
N TYR A 75 2.39 2.40 -16.12
CA TYR A 75 1.71 2.08 -17.37
C TYR A 75 0.18 2.03 -17.24
N ALA A 76 -0.36 1.94 -16.01
CA ALA A 76 -1.79 2.07 -15.78
C ALA A 76 -2.34 3.47 -16.12
N TRP A 77 -1.46 4.44 -16.33
CA TRP A 77 -1.79 5.72 -16.94
C TRP A 77 -2.35 5.58 -18.37
N PHE A 78 -1.77 4.66 -19.17
CA PHE A 78 -2.17 4.40 -20.56
C PHE A 78 -3.24 3.31 -20.66
N VAL A 79 -3.27 2.39 -19.71
CA VAL A 79 -4.26 1.30 -19.64
C VAL A 79 -4.82 1.21 -18.23
N TYR A 80 -5.96 1.83 -17.97
CA TYR A 80 -6.49 1.98 -16.60
C TYR A 80 -6.71 0.65 -15.87
N ARG A 81 -7.02 -0.42 -16.61
CA ARG A 81 -7.17 -1.78 -16.06
C ARG A 81 -5.87 -2.39 -15.52
N PHE A 82 -4.72 -1.76 -15.74
CA PHE A 82 -3.46 -2.21 -15.15
C PHE A 82 -3.31 -1.81 -13.67
N TYR A 83 -4.15 -0.92 -13.11
CA TYR A 83 -4.07 -0.61 -11.67
C TYR A 83 -4.28 -1.86 -10.79
N PRO A 84 -5.35 -2.65 -10.97
CA PRO A 84 -5.50 -3.94 -10.28
C PRO A 84 -4.33 -4.92 -10.52
N VAL A 85 -3.78 -4.94 -11.74
CA VAL A 85 -2.65 -5.82 -12.10
C VAL A 85 -1.38 -5.40 -11.36
N ALA A 86 -1.12 -4.10 -11.26
CA ALA A 86 -0.02 -3.54 -10.49
C ALA A 86 -0.16 -3.86 -9.00
N GLU A 87 -1.37 -3.74 -8.44
CA GLU A 87 -1.66 -4.10 -7.06
C GLU A 87 -1.48 -5.60 -6.79
N GLN A 88 -1.99 -6.45 -7.68
CA GLN A 88 -1.77 -7.89 -7.62
C GLN A 88 -0.28 -8.23 -7.63
N GLN A 89 0.51 -7.57 -8.50
CA GLN A 89 1.95 -7.76 -8.58
C GLN A 89 2.67 -7.31 -7.30
N ALA A 90 2.22 -6.20 -6.68
CA ALA A 90 2.75 -5.75 -5.39
C ALA A 90 2.43 -6.77 -4.27
N LEU A 91 1.21 -7.30 -4.20
CA LEU A 91 0.83 -8.33 -3.23
C LEU A 91 1.59 -9.65 -3.45
N ALA A 92 1.80 -10.04 -4.69
CA ALA A 92 2.63 -11.19 -5.05
C ALA A 92 4.10 -10.98 -4.64
N THR A 93 4.61 -9.74 -4.73
CA THR A 93 5.95 -9.38 -4.22
C THR A 93 6.06 -9.62 -2.72
N LEU A 94 5.06 -9.20 -1.93
CA LEU A 94 5.03 -9.44 -0.48
C LEU A 94 5.04 -10.94 -0.18
N GLU A 95 4.20 -11.72 -0.86
CA GLU A 95 4.17 -13.18 -0.71
C GLU A 95 5.52 -13.82 -1.04
N PHE A 96 6.19 -13.35 -2.11
CA PHE A 96 7.51 -13.80 -2.50
C PHE A 96 8.58 -13.46 -1.46
N ALA A 97 8.62 -12.21 -1.00
CA ALA A 97 9.54 -11.75 0.04
C ALA A 97 9.39 -12.55 1.33
N LEU A 98 8.15 -12.78 1.78
CA LEU A 98 7.88 -13.59 2.97
C LEU A 98 8.38 -15.02 2.82
N ARG A 99 8.17 -15.67 1.67
CA ARG A 99 8.70 -17.02 1.41
C ARG A 99 10.22 -17.04 1.46
N GLU A 100 10.86 -16.12 0.76
CA GLU A 100 12.31 -15.99 0.72
C GLU A 100 12.91 -15.77 2.11
N ARG A 101 12.25 -14.97 2.94
CA ARG A 101 12.70 -14.69 4.30
C ARG A 101 12.45 -15.84 5.26
N LEU A 102 11.29 -16.48 5.20
CA LEU A 102 10.89 -17.52 6.16
C LEU A 102 11.48 -18.89 5.85
N ALA A 103 11.81 -19.19 4.58
CA ALA A 103 12.40 -20.46 4.17
C ALA A 103 13.70 -20.83 4.93
N PRO A 104 14.71 -19.96 5.05
CA PRO A 104 15.92 -20.28 5.82
C PRO A 104 15.68 -20.27 7.34
N LEU A 105 14.72 -19.49 7.85
CA LEU A 105 14.43 -19.40 9.28
C LEU A 105 13.62 -20.59 9.82
N PHE A 106 12.74 -21.16 8.99
CA PHE A 106 11.87 -22.27 9.35
C PHE A 106 11.78 -23.29 8.19
N PRO A 107 12.89 -24.00 7.90
CA PRO A 107 13.01 -24.86 6.71
C PRO A 107 11.97 -25.98 6.67
N ASP A 108 11.58 -26.53 7.82
CA ASP A 108 10.57 -27.60 7.90
C ASP A 108 9.16 -27.13 7.48
N GLN A 109 8.88 -25.83 7.61
CA GLN A 109 7.55 -25.25 7.33
C GLN A 109 7.50 -24.56 5.96
N PHE A 110 8.59 -23.91 5.55
CA PHE A 110 8.61 -23.03 4.36
C PHE A 110 9.79 -23.27 3.43
N GLY A 111 10.68 -24.22 3.75
CA GLY A 111 11.78 -24.60 2.89
C GLY A 111 11.34 -25.42 1.67
N PRO A 112 12.28 -25.75 0.77
CA PRO A 112 12.00 -26.54 -0.44
C PRO A 112 11.37 -27.91 -0.15
N SER A 113 11.67 -28.49 1.01
CA SER A 113 11.16 -29.79 1.46
C SER A 113 9.77 -29.72 2.10
N ALA A 114 9.19 -28.52 2.23
CA ALA A 114 7.86 -28.36 2.82
C ALA A 114 6.79 -29.01 1.93
N LYS A 115 5.90 -29.80 2.53
CA LYS A 115 4.88 -30.57 1.81
C LYS A 115 3.89 -29.71 1.01
N ARG A 116 3.74 -28.43 1.34
CA ARG A 116 2.81 -27.49 0.70
C ARG A 116 3.42 -26.09 0.67
N HIS A 117 3.16 -25.37 -0.41
CA HIS A 117 3.43 -23.94 -0.45
C HIS A 117 2.42 -23.20 0.44
N PRO A 118 2.88 -22.45 1.46
CA PRO A 118 1.99 -21.71 2.34
C PRO A 118 1.28 -20.57 1.57
N SER A 119 0.07 -20.24 2.03
CA SER A 119 -0.67 -19.07 1.55
C SER A 119 -0.07 -17.77 2.12
N LEU A 120 -0.41 -16.62 1.51
CA LEU A 120 -0.04 -15.30 2.04
C LEU A 120 -0.48 -15.13 3.49
N SER A 121 -1.69 -15.58 3.85
CA SER A 121 -2.20 -15.50 5.23
C SER A 121 -1.31 -16.25 6.22
N THR A 122 -0.89 -17.48 5.88
CA THR A 122 -0.01 -18.29 6.73
C THR A 122 1.38 -17.65 6.89
N LEU A 123 1.96 -17.19 5.79
CA LEU A 123 3.26 -16.51 5.78
C LEU A 123 3.23 -15.24 6.63
N TYR A 124 2.20 -14.41 6.44
CA TYR A 124 2.01 -13.17 7.16
C TYR A 124 1.81 -13.41 8.66
N ALA A 125 0.94 -14.36 9.02
CA ALA A 125 0.69 -14.72 10.42
C ALA A 125 1.97 -15.19 11.11
N LYS A 126 2.81 -15.97 10.41
CA LYS A 126 4.11 -16.38 10.92
C LYS A 126 5.05 -15.19 11.11
N ALA A 127 5.21 -14.32 10.12
CA ALA A 127 6.10 -13.16 10.23
C ALA A 127 5.69 -12.24 11.41
N ARG A 128 4.39 -12.03 11.61
CA ARG A 128 3.86 -11.30 12.77
C ARG A 128 4.15 -12.00 14.09
N LYS A 129 3.92 -13.32 14.17
CA LYS A 129 4.17 -14.12 15.38
C LYS A 129 5.64 -14.05 15.81
N GLU A 130 6.55 -14.11 14.85
CA GLU A 130 8.00 -14.04 15.06
C GLU A 130 8.52 -12.59 15.15
N LYS A 131 7.63 -11.60 15.16
CA LYS A 131 7.95 -10.15 15.25
C LYS A 131 8.90 -9.64 14.16
N LEU A 132 8.91 -10.30 13.00
CA LEU A 132 9.64 -9.83 11.80
C LEU A 132 8.96 -8.61 11.16
N ILE A 133 7.70 -8.37 11.52
CA ILE A 133 6.91 -7.19 11.16
C ILE A 133 6.16 -6.70 12.40
N THR A 134 6.05 -5.38 12.55
CA THR A 134 5.40 -4.71 13.68
C THR A 134 4.61 -3.49 13.21
N ASN A 135 3.63 -3.02 14.01
CA ASN A 135 2.90 -1.79 13.69
C ASN A 135 3.83 -0.55 13.70
N ALA A 136 4.86 -0.55 14.54
CA ALA A 136 5.82 0.56 14.65
C ALA A 136 6.63 0.79 13.37
N GLY A 137 6.86 -0.25 12.57
CA GLY A 137 7.58 -0.12 11.29
C GLY A 137 6.70 0.28 10.11
N LEU A 138 5.42 0.59 10.31
CA LEU A 138 4.51 1.02 9.24
C LEU A 138 4.45 2.55 9.19
N ARG A 139 4.74 3.14 8.02
CA ARG A 139 4.55 4.59 7.76
C ARG A 139 3.08 4.99 7.91
N ALA A 140 2.17 4.09 7.55
CA ALA A 140 0.74 4.27 7.74
C ALA A 140 0.35 4.50 9.22
N ASN A 141 1.15 3.98 10.17
CA ASN A 141 0.85 4.13 11.60
C ASN A 141 0.92 5.60 12.02
N GLU A 142 1.97 6.32 11.62
CA GLU A 142 2.14 7.75 11.92
C GLU A 142 1.04 8.59 11.30
N ARG A 143 0.73 8.35 10.02
CA ARG A 143 -0.36 9.04 9.32
C ARG A 143 -1.71 8.80 9.99
N LEU A 144 -1.99 7.57 10.41
CA LEU A 144 -3.24 7.22 11.09
C LEU A 144 -3.31 7.82 12.49
N ALA A 145 -2.20 7.82 13.24
CA ALA A 145 -2.11 8.45 14.55
C ALA A 145 -2.39 9.95 14.43
N ARG A 146 -1.77 10.64 13.46
CA ARG A 146 -2.04 12.06 13.22
C ARG A 146 -3.52 12.33 12.89
N LYS A 147 -4.11 11.54 11.99
CA LYS A 147 -5.54 11.68 11.65
C LYS A 147 -6.45 11.45 12.86
N ARG A 148 -6.07 10.56 13.78
CA ARG A 148 -6.81 10.30 15.01
C ARG A 148 -6.63 11.42 16.03
N ALA A 149 -5.43 11.98 16.14
CA ALA A 149 -5.14 13.15 16.95
C ALA A 149 -5.99 14.35 16.48
N ASP A 150 -6.04 14.59 15.16
CA ASP A 150 -6.89 15.62 14.56
C ASP A 150 -8.37 15.40 14.89
N TYR A 151 -8.85 14.16 14.76
CA TYR A 151 -10.24 13.81 15.08
C TYR A 151 -10.55 13.97 16.57
N ARG A 152 -9.63 13.57 17.45
CA ARG A 152 -9.75 13.71 18.90
C ARG A 152 -9.82 15.18 19.29
N ALA A 153 -8.89 16.00 18.83
CA ALA A 153 -8.89 17.44 19.07
C ALA A 153 -10.17 18.09 18.53
N SER A 154 -10.60 17.73 17.32
CA SER A 154 -11.89 18.20 16.78
C SER A 154 -13.08 17.84 17.67
N MET A 155 -13.11 16.62 18.21
CA MET A 155 -14.17 16.20 19.15
C MET A 155 -14.10 16.93 20.49
N GLU A 156 -12.91 17.21 21.02
CA GLU A 156 -12.71 18.01 22.23
C GLU A 156 -13.18 19.45 22.03
N HIS A 157 -12.81 20.06 20.90
CA HIS A 157 -13.24 21.38 20.47
C HIS A 157 -14.77 21.47 20.34
N ILE A 158 -15.44 20.47 19.75
CA ILE A 158 -16.90 20.41 19.66
C ILE A 158 -17.53 20.35 21.06
N ARG A 159 -17.00 19.50 21.95
CA ARG A 159 -17.51 19.40 23.33
C ARG A 159 -17.34 20.70 24.11
N GLU A 160 -16.21 21.39 23.94
CA GLU A 160 -15.95 22.68 24.60
C GLU A 160 -16.90 23.77 24.07
N MET A 161 -17.12 23.82 22.75
CA MET A 161 -18.05 24.73 22.11
C MET A 161 -19.48 24.52 22.65
N GLU A 162 -19.94 23.26 22.73
CA GLU A 162 -21.25 22.90 23.31
C GLU A 162 -21.34 23.29 24.78
N ALA A 163 -20.31 23.00 25.58
CA ALA A 163 -20.29 23.33 27.01
C ALA A 163 -20.34 24.84 27.28
N ARG A 164 -19.83 25.67 26.35
CA ARG A 164 -19.86 27.13 26.44
C ARG A 164 -21.07 27.76 25.74
N GLY A 165 -21.92 26.96 25.09
CA GLY A 165 -23.07 27.45 24.34
C GLY A 165 -22.68 28.34 23.15
N LEU A 166 -21.50 28.12 22.58
CA LEU A 166 -21.00 28.90 21.44
C LEU A 166 -21.50 28.30 20.12
N SER A 167 -21.74 29.16 19.12
CA SER A 167 -22.08 28.73 17.75
C SER A 167 -20.85 28.63 16.84
N GLU A 168 -19.74 29.25 17.22
CA GLU A 168 -18.46 29.22 16.51
C GLU A 168 -17.34 29.29 17.55
N MET A 169 -16.26 28.55 17.30
CA MET A 169 -15.04 28.60 18.09
C MET A 169 -13.85 28.39 17.17
N ARG A 170 -12.79 29.18 17.35
CA ARG A 170 -11.56 29.09 16.54
C ARG A 170 -10.46 28.47 17.37
N PHE A 171 -9.77 27.52 16.78
CA PHE A 171 -8.67 26.80 17.40
C PHE A 171 -7.43 26.87 16.51
N ASP A 172 -6.27 26.75 17.15
CA ASP A 172 -5.01 26.59 16.44
C ASP A 172 -4.70 25.09 16.34
N ASP A 173 -5.03 24.50 15.19
CA ASP A 173 -4.80 23.08 14.93
C ASP A 173 -3.31 22.74 14.74
N SER A 174 -2.43 23.74 14.66
CA SER A 174 -0.98 23.50 14.48
C SER A 174 -0.30 22.89 15.71
N ALA A 175 -0.95 22.96 16.88
CA ALA A 175 -0.46 22.42 18.15
C ALA A 175 -0.95 20.99 18.47
N ILE A 176 -1.68 20.34 17.55
CA ILE A 176 -2.20 18.99 17.78
C ILE A 176 -1.05 17.97 17.74
N GLU A 177 -0.74 17.40 18.90
CA GLU A 177 0.23 16.32 19.04
C GLU A 177 -0.44 14.94 19.07
N SER A 178 0.20 13.96 18.43
CA SER A 178 -0.18 12.55 18.51
C SER A 178 0.12 11.99 19.90
N LEU A 179 -0.89 11.42 20.56
CA LEU A 179 -0.77 10.78 21.87
C LEU A 179 -0.60 9.26 21.74
N PRO A 180 -0.11 8.53 22.76
CA PRO A 180 0.01 7.07 22.71
C PRO A 180 -1.28 6.34 22.35
N GLU A 181 -2.44 6.87 22.73
CA GLU A 181 -3.75 6.34 22.38
C GLU A 181 -4.08 6.43 20.88
N ASP A 182 -3.53 7.43 20.17
CA ASP A 182 -3.71 7.59 18.73
C ASP A 182 -2.99 6.46 17.96
N TYR A 183 -1.95 5.87 18.56
CA TYR A 183 -1.20 4.71 18.06
C TYR A 183 -1.77 3.35 18.51
N ALA A 184 -2.86 3.31 19.29
CA ALA A 184 -3.43 2.05 19.80
C ALA A 184 -4.05 1.15 18.70
N HIS A 185 -3.91 1.51 17.44
CA HIS A 185 -4.43 0.79 16.30
C HIS A 185 -3.55 -0.40 15.89
N ASP A 186 -4.16 -1.57 15.70
CA ASP A 186 -3.46 -2.74 15.16
C ASP A 186 -3.68 -2.85 13.65
N SER A 187 -2.95 -2.06 12.87
CA SER A 187 -2.98 -2.13 11.40
C SER A 187 -2.62 -3.52 10.89
N LEU A 188 -1.65 -4.18 11.53
CA LEU A 188 -1.27 -5.53 11.14
C LEU A 188 -2.40 -6.55 11.26
N LYS A 189 -3.34 -6.36 12.20
CA LYS A 189 -4.54 -7.19 12.30
C LYS A 189 -5.47 -6.99 11.11
N ILE A 190 -5.68 -5.74 10.68
CA ILE A 190 -6.49 -5.45 9.49
C ILE A 190 -5.84 -6.06 8.25
N PHE A 191 -4.53 -5.87 8.09
CA PHE A 191 -3.79 -6.40 6.93
C PHE A 191 -3.79 -7.93 6.85
N ALA A 192 -3.90 -8.62 8.00
CA ALA A 192 -4.02 -10.08 8.04
C ALA A 192 -5.27 -10.59 7.30
N GLU A 193 -6.31 -9.77 7.23
CA GLU A 193 -7.58 -10.08 6.56
C GLU A 193 -7.59 -9.49 5.14
N THR A 194 -7.20 -8.23 4.98
CA THR A 194 -7.37 -7.50 3.72
C THR A 194 -6.36 -7.92 2.64
N LEU A 195 -5.08 -8.09 2.98
CA LEU A 195 -4.06 -8.41 1.97
C LEU A 195 -4.28 -9.78 1.31
N PRO A 196 -4.55 -10.88 2.06
CA PRO A 196 -4.89 -12.16 1.45
C PRO A 196 -6.19 -12.12 0.65
N PHE A 197 -7.18 -11.35 1.12
CA PHE A 197 -8.44 -11.16 0.40
C PHE A 197 -8.19 -10.57 -1.00
N PHE A 198 -7.58 -9.38 -1.09
CA PHE A 198 -7.30 -8.75 -2.38
C PHE A 198 -6.44 -9.61 -3.29
N ARG A 199 -5.39 -10.25 -2.73
CA ARG A 199 -4.52 -11.16 -3.49
C ARG A 199 -5.31 -12.29 -4.13
N ASN A 200 -6.20 -12.94 -3.38
CA ASN A 200 -7.00 -14.04 -3.88
C ASN A 200 -8.08 -13.55 -4.85
N THR A 201 -8.73 -12.42 -4.58
CA THR A 201 -9.71 -11.80 -5.48
C THR A 201 -9.11 -11.57 -6.86
N TYR A 202 -7.89 -11.02 -6.97
CA TYR A 202 -7.26 -10.86 -8.28
C TYR A 202 -6.83 -12.19 -8.91
N ALA A 203 -6.30 -13.13 -8.12
CA ALA A 203 -5.86 -14.43 -8.62
C ALA A 203 -7.00 -15.29 -9.21
N HIS A 204 -8.23 -15.13 -8.71
CA HIS A 204 -9.41 -15.82 -9.22
C HIS A 204 -10.14 -15.06 -10.34
N GLY A 205 -9.63 -13.89 -10.74
CA GLY A 205 -10.33 -12.97 -11.62
C GLY A 205 -11.33 -12.12 -10.86
N SER A 206 -11.40 -10.83 -11.20
CA SER A 206 -12.27 -9.86 -10.53
C SER A 206 -12.78 -8.81 -11.49
N SER A 207 -14.00 -8.32 -11.25
CA SER A 207 -14.54 -7.13 -11.89
C SER A 207 -14.13 -5.83 -11.18
N MET A 208 -13.40 -5.93 -10.07
CA MET A 208 -12.93 -4.78 -9.28
C MET A 208 -12.00 -3.89 -10.11
N LEU A 209 -12.32 -2.59 -10.14
CA LEU A 209 -11.60 -1.60 -10.92
C LEU A 209 -11.49 -0.28 -10.16
N HIS A 210 -10.28 0.08 -9.75
CA HIS A 210 -9.98 1.35 -9.07
C HIS A 210 -8.51 1.75 -9.32
N ALA A 211 -8.23 3.06 -9.20
CA ALA A 211 -6.86 3.60 -9.32
C ALA A 211 -6.17 3.83 -7.96
N THR A 212 -6.87 3.59 -6.85
CA THR A 212 -6.40 3.85 -5.48
C THR A 212 -5.55 2.70 -4.93
N VAL A 213 -4.46 2.37 -5.63
CA VAL A 213 -3.63 1.20 -5.31
C VAL A 213 -2.32 1.54 -4.60
N LEU A 214 -1.93 2.83 -4.56
CA LEU A 214 -0.67 3.29 -3.93
C LEU A 214 -0.58 2.93 -2.45
N GLY A 215 -1.72 2.83 -1.74
CA GLY A 215 -1.73 2.38 -0.34
C GLY A 215 -1.17 0.96 -0.19
N THR A 216 -1.45 0.08 -1.15
CA THR A 216 -0.88 -1.28 -1.15
C THR A 216 0.62 -1.26 -1.43
N PHE A 217 1.11 -0.38 -2.31
CA PHE A 217 2.55 -0.20 -2.50
C PHE A 217 3.27 0.25 -1.23
N GLU A 218 2.69 1.21 -0.50
CA GLU A 218 3.22 1.66 0.79
C GLU A 218 3.29 0.50 1.79
N ILE A 219 2.18 -0.22 1.98
CA ILE A 219 2.10 -1.36 2.92
C ILE A 219 3.13 -2.44 2.55
N VAL A 220 3.20 -2.83 1.27
CA VAL A 220 4.16 -3.84 0.80
C VAL A 220 5.59 -3.38 1.03
N THR A 221 5.90 -2.12 0.75
CA THR A 221 7.23 -1.54 0.98
C THR A 221 7.62 -1.63 2.45
N ASP A 222 6.74 -1.22 3.36
CA ASP A 222 7.02 -1.21 4.79
C ASP A 222 7.22 -2.61 5.34
N LEU A 223 6.35 -3.54 4.97
CA LEU A 223 6.43 -4.92 5.42
C LEU A 223 7.69 -5.60 4.89
N VAL A 224 8.01 -5.45 3.60
CA VAL A 224 9.20 -6.06 3.00
C VAL A 224 10.47 -5.45 3.59
N ASN A 225 10.53 -4.15 3.80
CA ASN A 225 11.69 -3.52 4.42
C ASN A 225 11.92 -4.02 5.85
N GLN A 226 10.86 -4.16 6.65
CA GLN A 226 10.96 -4.73 8.00
C GLN A 226 11.50 -6.16 7.99
N LEU A 227 11.07 -7.01 7.04
CA LEU A 227 11.54 -8.39 6.94
C LEU A 227 13.06 -8.52 6.80
N TYR A 228 13.73 -7.56 6.16
CA TYR A 228 15.16 -7.62 5.85
C TYR A 228 16.03 -6.62 6.64
N LEU A 229 15.44 -5.61 7.29
CA LEU A 229 16.16 -4.68 8.16
C LEU A 229 16.22 -5.15 9.63
N ALA A 230 15.32 -6.04 10.05
CA ALA A 230 15.29 -6.55 11.43
C ALA A 230 16.61 -7.22 11.88
N ASP A 231 17.41 -7.77 10.94
CA ASP A 231 18.69 -8.42 11.25
C ASP A 231 19.88 -7.45 11.32
N ALA A 232 19.79 -6.29 10.66
CA ALA A 232 20.89 -5.31 10.65
C ALA A 232 21.13 -4.67 12.03
N SER A 233 20.12 -4.66 12.90
CA SER A 233 20.25 -4.21 14.29
C SER A 233 20.75 -5.32 15.23
N ALA A 234 20.73 -6.59 14.80
CA ALA A 234 21.24 -7.74 15.57
C ALA A 234 22.70 -8.08 15.24
N MET A 235 23.19 -7.66 14.07
CA MET A 235 24.62 -7.66 13.75
C MET A 235 25.24 -6.32 14.16
N GLY A 236 25.63 -6.21 15.43
CA GLY A 236 26.52 -5.14 15.90
C GLY A 236 27.81 -5.10 15.06
N PRO A 237 28.56 -3.98 15.09
CA PRO A 237 29.70 -3.79 14.20
C PRO A 237 30.68 -4.95 14.35
N SER A 238 30.84 -5.72 13.27
CA SER A 238 31.97 -6.64 13.17
C SER A 238 33.24 -5.79 13.19
N ALA A 239 34.14 -6.16 14.10
CA ALA A 239 35.42 -5.52 14.38
C ALA A 239 36.26 -5.21 13.13
#